data_AF-A0A511K7F3-F1
#
_entry.id   AF-A0A511K7F3-F1
#
_cell.length_a   1.000
_cell.length_b   1.000
_cell.length_c   1.000
_cell.angle_alpha   90.00
_cell.angle_beta   90.00
_cell.angle_gamma   90.00
#
_symmetry.space_group_name_H-M   'P 1'
#
loop_
_entity.id
_entity.type
_entity.pdbx_description
1 polymer ?
#
loop_
_entity_poly.entity_id
_entity_poly.type
_entity_poly.pdbx_seq_one_letter_code
_entity_poly.pdbx_strand_id
1 'polypeptide(L)'
;MNHIYHSLSPLMLLSAFLVSLLAFLAPTPILSDRVSLLSVEATKSSPAKRWVDDAAGRALAAHSQRMVERAKVKREAATTTMPVTVDLGPLGACYTNSTTYSKSCMSPSFTPIFFEMCTTIGLSSSVAKALPAQFPLTPTALFVSLALMASQFLTVLVSAISMHATKKLAFLTKQQVKVRKAATVMGVISLVVGLAATGAMRVQLGKAASAINTAGGAKASVGSGFLRQPRFNFFLLLSLTASVCRVMGRGLSNPHSTLQVGAQLLDRLEYARPQSVLLMFGTVDLTLNYIWRVTPSAVESDETLTFDFARQLKARGVAAAGPDETVRKVLADHASFLAHKIVPLAARLGMRVYVAGVSPPVIEDRFLEATANKYLEKQGISPLPALSHAHHPHDFATRANMVKRYNTLLASFCARHDCLSYVDINRDLVDPTDPSRRVKRQYLDLEDPTNIHLVWETTLPFWVRRLPPLSSLSSHFAAQVQVSHLERSLEQYQAEKRERVRRRSGFVAG
;
A
#
# COMPACT_ATOMS: atom_id res chain seq x y z
N MET A 1 -23.66 39.18 -1.43
CA MET A 1 -22.56 38.49 -2.15
C MET A 1 -21.15 38.89 -1.69
N ASN A 2 -20.88 40.11 -1.22
CA ASN A 2 -19.51 40.55 -0.87
C ASN A 2 -18.86 39.86 0.35
N HIS A 3 -19.64 39.34 1.31
CA HIS A 3 -19.08 38.65 2.49
C HIS A 3 -18.42 37.29 2.21
N ILE A 4 -18.82 36.60 1.13
CA ILE A 4 -18.28 35.28 0.78
C ILE A 4 -16.87 35.43 0.19
N TYR A 5 -16.64 36.44 -0.65
CA TYR A 5 -15.32 36.69 -1.23
C TYR A 5 -14.24 37.05 -0.20
N HIS A 6 -14.64 37.71 0.90
CA HIS A 6 -13.72 38.10 1.96
C HIS A 6 -13.23 36.92 2.82
N SER A 7 -14.04 35.87 2.97
CA SER A 7 -13.71 34.69 3.79
C SER A 7 -13.10 33.54 2.98
N LEU A 8 -13.44 33.42 1.70
CA LEU A 8 -12.96 32.34 0.84
C LEU A 8 -11.49 32.49 0.41
N SER A 9 -11.05 33.72 0.14
CA SER A 9 -9.69 33.98 -0.35
C SER A 9 -8.58 33.55 0.63
N PRO A 10 -8.66 33.87 1.95
CA PRO A 10 -7.68 33.39 2.93
C PRO A 10 -7.64 31.86 3.08
N LEU A 11 -8.79 31.19 2.99
CA LEU A 11 -8.90 29.73 3.09
C LEU A 11 -8.28 29.02 1.89
N MET A 12 -8.50 29.55 0.68
CA MET A 12 -7.89 29.04 -0.54
C MET A 12 -6.36 29.22 -0.51
N LEU A 13 -5.88 30.37 -0.05
CA LEU A 13 -4.45 30.64 0.11
C LEU A 13 -3.79 29.73 1.17
N LEU A 14 -4.45 29.51 2.31
CA LEU A 14 -3.97 28.58 3.34
C LEU A 14 -3.88 27.16 2.80
N SER A 15 -4.91 26.71 2.07
CA SER A 15 -4.96 25.37 1.50
C SER A 15 -3.84 25.18 0.46
N ALA A 16 -3.65 26.16 -0.42
CA ALA A 16 -2.56 26.16 -1.40
C ALA A 16 -1.18 26.15 -0.74
N PHE A 17 -1.00 26.94 0.33
CA PHE A 17 0.23 26.97 1.12
C PHE A 17 0.52 25.62 1.77
N LEU A 18 -0.46 25.01 2.45
CA LEU A 18 -0.30 23.72 3.12
C LEU A 18 0.01 22.60 2.12
N VAL A 19 -0.67 22.56 0.97
CA VAL A 19 -0.39 21.57 -0.09
C VAL A 19 1.03 21.75 -0.63
N SER A 20 1.46 22.99 -0.88
CA SER A 20 2.81 23.28 -1.38
C SER A 20 3.89 22.94 -0.35
N LEU A 21 3.64 23.25 0.92
CA LEU A 21 4.53 22.93 2.04
C LEU A 21 4.68 21.42 2.21
N LEU A 22 3.58 20.67 2.17
CA LEU A 22 3.60 19.20 2.26
C LEU A 22 4.31 18.57 1.06
N ALA A 23 4.13 19.11 -0.15
CA ALA A 23 4.85 18.65 -1.34
C ALA A 23 6.37 18.93 -1.26
N PHE A 24 6.77 20.03 -0.63
CA PHE A 24 8.18 20.40 -0.45
C PHE A 24 8.89 19.59 0.65
N LEU A 25 8.22 19.37 1.79
CA LEU A 25 8.74 18.59 2.92
C LEU A 25 8.71 17.07 2.68
N ALA A 26 8.15 16.65 1.55
CA ALA A 26 7.84 15.27 1.25
C ALA A 26 9.03 14.27 1.24
N PRO A 27 10.30 14.66 0.98
CA PRO A 27 11.42 13.73 1.10
C PRO A 27 12.24 13.93 2.38
N THR A 28 11.69 14.55 3.42
CA THR A 28 12.32 14.54 4.74
C THR A 28 12.24 13.11 5.32
N PRO A 29 13.12 12.72 6.27
CA PRO A 29 13.10 11.39 6.89
C PRO A 29 11.69 10.94 7.34
N ILE A 30 10.88 11.89 7.78
CA ILE A 30 9.49 11.72 8.23
C ILE A 30 8.53 11.27 7.11
N LEU A 31 8.75 11.70 5.86
CA LEU A 31 7.86 11.45 4.71
C LEU A 31 8.50 10.63 3.59
N SER A 32 9.77 10.25 3.76
CA SER A 32 10.57 9.51 2.77
C SER A 32 10.00 8.15 2.36
N ASP A 33 9.09 7.55 3.14
CA ASP A 33 8.38 6.31 2.79
C ASP A 33 7.09 6.54 1.97
N ARG A 34 6.70 7.81 1.79
CA ARG A 34 5.40 8.20 1.22
C ARG A 34 5.52 8.98 -0.07
N VAL A 35 6.67 9.62 -0.30
CA VAL A 35 6.89 10.46 -1.48
C VAL A 35 8.30 10.28 -2.02
N SER A 36 8.36 9.81 -3.27
CA SER A 36 9.57 9.72 -4.09
C SER A 36 9.29 10.45 -5.40
N LEU A 37 10.18 11.34 -5.84
CA LEU A 37 10.06 12.01 -7.14
C LEU A 37 10.73 11.21 -8.25
N LEU A 38 11.80 10.50 -7.92
CA LEU A 38 12.48 9.57 -8.82
C LEU A 38 12.86 8.33 -8.01
N SER A 39 12.36 7.17 -8.42
CA SER A 39 12.71 5.89 -7.84
C SER A 39 13.54 5.09 -8.83
N VAL A 40 14.72 4.64 -8.39
CA VAL A 40 15.69 3.89 -9.20
C VAL A 40 15.94 2.54 -8.56
N GLU A 41 15.57 1.47 -9.24
CA GLU A 41 15.87 0.09 -8.88
C GLU A 41 17.14 -0.34 -9.62
N ALA A 42 18.23 -0.56 -8.89
CA ALA A 42 19.54 -0.91 -9.45
C ALA A 42 20.17 -2.08 -8.67
N THR A 43 21.16 -2.74 -9.26
CA THR A 43 21.95 -3.76 -8.55
C THR A 43 23.30 -3.19 -8.09
N LYS A 44 23.58 -3.28 -6.80
CA LYS A 44 24.87 -3.00 -6.17
C LYS A 44 25.83 -4.15 -6.43
N SER A 45 26.99 -3.89 -7.00
CA SER A 45 28.10 -4.85 -7.02
C SER A 45 28.86 -4.75 -5.69
N SER A 46 28.81 -5.80 -4.87
CA SER A 46 29.69 -5.90 -3.70
C SER A 46 30.84 -6.84 -4.01
N PRO A 47 32.10 -6.47 -3.74
CA PRO A 47 33.20 -7.42 -3.79
C PRO A 47 32.87 -8.52 -2.79
N ALA A 48 32.71 -9.76 -3.27
CA ALA A 48 32.41 -10.88 -2.40
C ALA A 48 33.52 -10.97 -1.34
N LYS A 49 33.19 -10.64 -0.09
CA LYS A 49 34.07 -10.96 1.04
C LYS A 49 34.18 -12.48 1.05
N ARG A 50 35.31 -12.98 0.54
CA ARG A 50 35.67 -14.38 0.65
C ARG A 50 35.92 -14.64 2.13
N TRP A 51 34.93 -15.18 2.82
CA TRP A 51 35.13 -15.79 4.12
C TRP A 51 36.04 -16.98 3.88
N VAL A 52 37.34 -16.77 4.10
CA VAL A 52 38.27 -17.88 4.24
C VAL A 52 38.01 -18.41 5.64
N ASP A 53 37.45 -19.62 5.73
CA ASP A 53 37.35 -20.31 7.01
C ASP A 53 38.78 -20.57 7.52
N ASP A 54 39.29 -19.69 8.39
CA ASP A 54 40.59 -19.83 9.05
C ASP A 54 40.70 -21.09 9.92
N ALA A 55 39.61 -21.83 10.10
CA ALA A 55 39.58 -23.09 10.83
C ALA A 55 40.24 -24.27 10.09
N ALA A 56 40.35 -24.23 8.75
CA ALA A 56 40.93 -25.34 7.97
C ALA A 56 42.45 -25.19 7.70
N GLY A 57 43.05 -24.07 8.07
CA GLY A 57 44.39 -23.67 7.61
C GLY A 57 45.59 -24.11 8.47
N ARG A 58 45.41 -24.79 9.60
CA ARG A 58 46.53 -25.09 10.53
C ARG A 58 47.20 -26.45 10.40
N ALA A 59 46.79 -27.33 9.48
CA ALA A 59 47.31 -28.71 9.46
C ALA A 59 48.25 -29.09 8.30
N LEU A 60 48.46 -28.26 7.27
CA LEU A 60 49.22 -28.66 6.08
C LEU A 60 50.11 -27.53 5.55
N ALA A 61 51.17 -27.20 6.28
CA ALA A 61 52.21 -26.29 5.79
C ALA A 61 53.61 -26.82 6.14
N ALA A 62 54.08 -27.80 5.37
CA ALA A 62 55.51 -28.11 5.28
C ALA A 62 55.98 -28.64 3.92
N HIS A 63 55.10 -28.99 2.95
CA HIS A 63 55.57 -29.75 1.77
C HIS A 63 55.14 -29.29 0.36
N SER A 64 54.46 -28.14 0.16
CA SER A 64 53.99 -27.77 -1.19
C SER A 64 54.27 -26.32 -1.63
N GLN A 65 55.39 -25.72 -1.22
CA GLN A 65 55.74 -24.36 -1.67
C GLN A 65 56.34 -24.27 -3.08
N ARG A 66 56.67 -25.38 -3.76
CA ARG A 66 57.35 -25.32 -5.08
C ARG A 66 56.48 -25.47 -6.33
N MET A 67 55.15 -25.63 -6.22
CA MET A 67 54.29 -25.79 -7.41
C MET A 67 53.22 -24.69 -7.62
N VAL A 68 53.16 -23.65 -6.77
CA VAL A 68 52.10 -22.62 -6.86
C VAL A 68 52.47 -21.42 -7.75
N GLU A 69 53.71 -21.31 -8.23
CA GLU A 69 54.14 -20.15 -9.03
C GLU A 69 53.67 -20.12 -10.49
N ARG A 70 53.05 -21.20 -11.03
CA ARG A 70 52.65 -21.27 -12.44
C ARG A 70 51.15 -21.24 -12.74
N ALA A 71 50.29 -21.00 -11.74
CA ALA A 71 48.84 -20.90 -11.94
C ALA A 71 48.28 -19.53 -11.52
N LYS A 72 48.83 -18.42 -12.04
CA LYS A 72 48.13 -17.12 -12.07
C LYS A 72 47.06 -17.14 -13.17
N VAL A 73 46.11 -18.08 -13.09
CA VAL A 73 44.85 -17.94 -13.82
C VAL A 73 44.08 -16.86 -13.10
N LYS A 74 43.81 -15.76 -13.81
CA LYS A 74 43.02 -14.61 -13.38
C LYS A 74 41.60 -15.09 -13.05
N ARG A 75 41.41 -15.65 -11.85
CA ARG A 75 40.09 -16.03 -11.32
C ARG A 75 39.35 -14.74 -11.00
N GLU A 76 38.51 -14.31 -11.93
CA GLU A 76 37.58 -13.21 -11.72
C GLU A 76 36.71 -13.56 -10.51
N ALA A 77 36.85 -12.78 -9.43
CA ALA A 77 36.09 -12.98 -8.22
C ALA A 77 34.60 -12.84 -8.54
N ALA A 78 33.81 -13.86 -8.21
CA ALA A 78 32.36 -13.82 -8.36
C ALA A 78 31.82 -12.57 -7.66
N THR A 79 31.22 -11.66 -8.44
CA THR A 79 30.66 -10.41 -7.93
C THR A 79 29.21 -10.65 -7.56
N THR A 80 28.88 -10.53 -6.28
CA THR A 80 27.50 -10.68 -5.81
C THR A 80 26.77 -9.36 -6.06
N THR A 81 25.67 -9.43 -6.81
CA THR A 81 24.79 -8.29 -7.09
C THR A 81 23.64 -8.26 -6.08
N MET A 82 23.40 -7.11 -5.45
CA MET A 82 22.28 -6.91 -4.50
C MET A 82 21.32 -5.83 -5.01
N PRO A 83 20.01 -6.07 -5.11
CA PRO A 83 19.05 -5.04 -5.52
C PRO A 83 18.94 -3.92 -4.47
N VAL A 84 19.03 -2.68 -4.93
CA VAL A 84 18.90 -1.46 -4.13
C VAL A 84 17.89 -0.53 -4.81
N THR A 85 16.98 0.03 -4.03
CA THR A 85 16.09 1.10 -4.49
C THR A 85 16.59 2.43 -3.97
N VAL A 86 16.73 3.41 -4.84
CA VAL A 86 17.12 4.79 -4.51
C VAL A 86 15.97 5.72 -4.81
N ASP A 87 15.50 6.42 -3.78
CA ASP A 87 14.43 7.41 -3.87
C ASP A 87 15.01 8.82 -3.70
N LEU A 88 14.84 9.66 -4.73
CA LEU A 88 15.28 11.06 -4.72
C LEU A 88 14.09 12.02 -4.54
N GLY A 89 14.32 13.09 -3.79
CA GLY A 89 13.42 14.22 -3.66
C GLY A 89 14.16 15.57 -3.57
N PRO A 90 13.44 16.70 -3.46
CA PRO A 90 14.03 18.04 -3.50
C PRO A 90 15.03 18.33 -2.39
N LEU A 91 14.90 17.71 -1.22
CA LEU A 91 15.74 18.00 -0.05
C LEU A 91 16.79 16.91 0.24
N GLY A 92 16.80 15.81 -0.52
CA GLY A 92 17.68 14.69 -0.23
C GLY A 92 17.26 13.40 -0.91
N ALA A 93 17.96 12.34 -0.58
CA ALA A 93 17.66 11.00 -1.08
C ALA A 93 17.75 9.98 0.05
N CYS A 94 17.03 8.89 -0.14
CA CYS A 94 17.15 7.69 0.68
C CYS A 94 17.45 6.51 -0.23
N TYR A 95 18.21 5.55 0.27
CA TYR A 95 18.30 4.25 -0.36
C TYR A 95 17.79 3.17 0.58
N THR A 96 17.15 2.18 0.00
CA THR A 96 16.68 0.98 0.68
C THR A 96 17.41 -0.20 0.07
N ASN A 97 18.19 -0.89 0.88
CA ASN A 97 18.78 -2.15 0.46
C ASN A 97 17.66 -3.19 0.43
N SER A 98 17.28 -3.71 -0.74
CA SER A 98 16.14 -4.62 -0.86
C SER A 98 16.39 -5.98 -0.21
N THR A 99 17.65 -6.29 0.14
CA THR A 99 18.00 -7.55 0.81
C THR A 99 17.98 -7.47 2.32
N THR A 100 18.24 -6.29 2.91
CA THR A 100 18.24 -6.07 4.36
C THR A 100 17.10 -5.17 4.83
N TYR A 101 16.42 -4.50 3.90
CA TYR A 101 15.43 -3.42 4.08
C TYR A 101 15.93 -2.32 5.02
N SER A 102 17.24 -2.25 5.23
CA SER A 102 17.87 -1.14 5.91
C SER A 102 17.73 0.06 5.01
N LYS A 103 17.03 1.07 5.51
CA LYS A 103 16.90 2.37 4.87
C LYS A 103 17.95 3.30 5.45
N SER A 104 18.67 3.98 4.57
CA SER A 104 19.62 5.03 4.95
C SER A 104 19.29 6.27 4.15
N CYS A 105 19.09 7.38 4.85
CA CYS A 105 18.68 8.65 4.27
C CYS A 105 19.78 9.70 4.48
N MET A 106 19.95 10.57 3.50
CA MET A 106 20.74 11.77 3.67
C MET A 106 20.02 12.76 4.61
N SER A 107 20.79 13.55 5.35
CA SER A 107 20.24 14.70 6.06
C SER A 107 19.63 15.69 5.04
N PRO A 108 18.43 16.26 5.32
CA PRO A 108 17.82 17.25 4.45
C PRO A 108 18.74 18.44 4.19
N SER A 109 18.86 18.86 2.93
CA SER A 109 19.66 20.01 2.50
C SER A 109 18.97 20.76 1.37
N PHE A 110 19.16 22.09 1.29
CA PHE A 110 18.73 22.91 0.15
C PHE A 110 19.63 22.73 -1.08
N THR A 111 20.80 22.14 -0.89
CA THR A 111 21.75 21.80 -1.96
C THR A 111 22.18 20.34 -1.76
N PRO A 112 21.26 19.37 -1.95
CA PRO A 112 21.59 17.96 -1.75
C PRO A 112 22.59 17.53 -2.83
N ILE A 113 23.71 16.94 -2.39
CA ILE A 113 24.75 16.39 -3.26
C ILE A 113 24.60 14.87 -3.28
N PHE A 114 24.02 14.33 -4.34
CA PHE A 114 23.69 12.90 -4.41
C PHE A 114 24.90 12.00 -4.68
N PHE A 115 26.02 12.60 -5.09
CA PHE A 115 27.23 11.87 -5.48
C PHE A 115 27.78 10.99 -4.35
N GLU A 116 27.86 11.51 -3.12
CA GLU A 116 28.37 10.76 -1.96
C GLU A 116 27.52 9.53 -1.62
N MET A 117 26.20 9.63 -1.83
CA MET A 117 25.30 8.51 -1.64
C MET A 117 25.50 7.46 -2.73
N CYS A 118 25.66 7.87 -3.98
CA CYS A 118 25.89 6.97 -5.11
C CYS A 118 27.19 6.16 -4.96
N THR A 119 28.27 6.80 -4.50
CA THR A 119 29.55 6.14 -4.24
C THR A 119 29.44 5.16 -3.08
N THR A 120 28.75 5.52 -2.00
CA THR A 120 28.52 4.65 -0.83
C THR A 120 27.68 3.41 -1.18
N ILE A 121 26.69 3.59 -2.06
CA ILE A 121 25.84 2.49 -2.52
C ILE A 121 26.60 1.57 -3.48
N GLY A 122 27.58 2.07 -4.23
CA GLY A 122 28.28 1.28 -5.25
C GLY A 122 27.38 1.02 -6.46
N LEU A 123 26.64 2.05 -6.90
CA LEU A 123 25.91 2.01 -8.17
C LEU A 123 26.90 1.88 -9.34
N SER A 124 26.46 1.28 -10.44
CA SER A 124 27.28 1.23 -11.66
C SER A 124 27.63 2.65 -12.13
N SER A 125 28.80 2.80 -12.75
CA SER A 125 29.28 4.11 -13.22
C SER A 125 28.31 4.77 -14.21
N SER A 126 27.59 3.98 -15.02
CA SER A 126 26.58 4.46 -15.96
C SER A 126 25.35 5.03 -15.23
N VAL A 127 24.82 4.32 -14.22
CA VAL A 127 23.68 4.77 -13.42
C VAL A 127 24.06 5.99 -12.56
N ALA A 128 25.23 5.96 -11.93
CA ALA A 128 25.73 7.07 -11.12
C ALA A 128 25.93 8.35 -11.95
N LYS A 129 26.39 8.23 -13.21
CA LYS A 129 26.56 9.37 -14.12
C LYS A 129 25.22 9.92 -14.65
N ALA A 130 24.20 9.07 -14.75
CA ALA A 130 22.87 9.47 -15.21
C ALA A 130 22.02 10.14 -14.12
N LEU A 131 22.35 9.90 -12.84
CA LEU A 131 21.72 10.59 -11.73
C LEU A 131 22.15 12.07 -11.67
N PRO A 132 21.22 12.99 -11.31
CA PRO A 132 21.59 14.38 -11.10
C PRO A 132 22.58 14.48 -9.94
N ALA A 133 23.71 15.17 -10.15
CA ALA A 133 24.70 15.37 -9.09
C ALA A 133 24.14 16.24 -7.94
N GLN A 134 23.34 17.24 -8.29
CA GLN A 134 22.67 18.17 -7.38
C GLN A 134 21.49 18.84 -8.07
N PHE A 135 20.59 19.45 -7.29
CA PHE A 135 19.59 20.38 -7.78
C PHE A 135 20.06 21.82 -7.48
N PRO A 136 20.77 22.50 -8.39
CA PRO A 136 21.56 23.69 -8.04
C PRO A 136 20.72 24.88 -7.57
N LEU A 137 19.48 25.03 -8.05
CA LEU A 137 18.62 26.16 -7.72
C LEU A 137 17.18 25.77 -7.36
N THR A 138 16.78 24.53 -7.62
CA THR A 138 15.39 24.11 -7.47
C THR A 138 14.90 24.16 -6.01
N PRO A 139 15.62 23.58 -5.03
CA PRO A 139 15.10 23.55 -3.66
C PRO A 139 15.08 24.96 -3.06
N THR A 140 16.08 25.79 -3.37
CA THR A 140 16.12 27.21 -3.00
C THR A 140 14.97 28.00 -3.63
N ALA A 141 14.70 27.83 -4.92
CA ALA A 141 13.59 28.51 -5.59
C ALA A 141 12.22 28.06 -5.04
N LEU A 142 12.04 26.77 -4.75
CA LEU A 142 10.86 26.25 -4.08
C LEU A 142 10.71 26.81 -2.66
N PHE A 143 11.80 26.93 -1.92
CA PHE A 143 11.80 27.53 -0.59
C PHE A 143 11.45 29.02 -0.64
N VAL A 144 12.05 29.79 -1.56
CA VAL A 144 11.72 31.20 -1.76
C VAL A 144 10.25 31.36 -2.15
N SER A 145 9.74 30.50 -3.05
CA SER A 145 8.32 30.46 -3.39
C SER A 145 7.45 30.22 -2.14
N LEU A 146 7.78 29.22 -1.31
CA LEU A 146 7.06 28.97 -0.06
C LEU A 146 7.13 30.13 0.93
N ALA A 147 8.29 30.76 1.09
CA ALA A 147 8.47 31.91 1.98
C ALA A 147 7.63 33.12 1.52
N LEU A 148 7.56 33.36 0.20
CA LEU A 148 6.73 34.40 -0.39
C LEU A 148 5.22 34.07 -0.25
N MET A 149 4.82 32.81 -0.42
CA MET A 149 3.44 32.37 -0.14
C MET A 149 3.08 32.54 1.33
N ALA A 150 3.97 32.18 2.26
CA ALA A 150 3.78 32.39 3.69
C ALA A 150 3.63 33.88 4.02
N SER A 151 4.48 34.73 3.43
CA SER A 151 4.43 36.18 3.61
C SER A 151 3.13 36.78 3.06
N GLN A 152 2.68 36.31 1.89
CA GLN A 152 1.38 36.68 1.33
C GLN A 152 0.24 36.27 2.27
N PHE A 153 0.25 35.02 2.75
CA PHE A 153 -0.76 34.51 3.67
C PHE A 153 -0.82 35.34 4.95
N LEU A 154 0.34 35.63 5.57
CA LEU A 154 0.42 36.47 6.77
C LEU A 154 -0.11 37.87 6.50
N THR A 155 0.19 38.45 5.34
CA THR A 155 -0.29 39.78 4.96
C THR A 155 -1.81 39.81 4.78
N VAL A 156 -2.38 38.76 4.17
CA VAL A 156 -3.84 38.61 4.02
C VAL A 156 -4.50 38.40 5.37
N LEU A 157 -3.90 37.59 6.25
CA LEU A 157 -4.40 37.33 7.60
C LEU A 157 -4.40 38.60 8.45
N VAL A 158 -3.29 39.35 8.49
CA VAL A 158 -3.20 40.64 9.20
C VAL A 158 -4.20 41.64 8.62
N SER A 159 -4.38 41.65 7.29
CA SER A 159 -5.37 42.51 6.62
C SER A 159 -6.82 42.11 6.93
N ALA A 160 -7.09 40.86 7.29
CA ALA A 160 -8.41 40.38 7.69
C ALA A 160 -8.68 40.72 9.16
N ILE A 161 -7.69 40.49 10.03
CA ILE A 161 -7.77 40.84 11.46
C ILE A 161 -7.95 42.35 11.64
N SER A 162 -7.25 43.18 10.86
CA SER A 162 -7.34 44.64 10.97
C SER A 162 -8.72 45.20 10.61
N MET A 163 -9.53 44.47 9.83
CA MET A 163 -10.93 44.86 9.54
C MET A 163 -11.84 44.73 10.76
N HIS A 164 -11.46 43.93 11.75
CA HIS A 164 -12.21 43.72 12.99
C HIS A 164 -11.60 44.43 14.20
N ALA A 165 -10.43 45.05 14.05
CA ALA A 165 -9.72 45.69 15.15
C ALA A 165 -10.22 47.12 15.41
N THR A 166 -10.25 47.54 16.68
CA THR A 166 -10.71 48.86 17.14
C THR A 166 -9.80 50.00 16.66
N LYS A 167 -10.25 51.26 16.83
CA LYS A 167 -9.70 52.53 16.29
C LYS A 167 -8.16 52.69 16.33
N LYS A 168 -7.43 51.94 17.15
CA LYS A 168 -5.95 51.97 17.26
C LYS A 168 -5.20 51.49 16.01
N LEU A 169 -5.85 50.80 15.07
CA LEU A 169 -5.21 50.31 13.81
C LEU A 169 -5.64 51.09 12.55
N ALA A 170 -6.22 52.28 12.70
CA ALA A 170 -6.71 53.11 11.59
C ALA A 170 -5.63 53.54 10.58
N PHE A 171 -4.34 53.44 10.92
CA PHE A 171 -3.25 53.65 9.96
C PHE A 171 -3.15 52.50 8.93
N LEU A 172 -3.37 51.25 9.36
CA LEU A 172 -3.28 50.08 8.47
C LEU A 172 -4.44 50.02 7.48
N THR A 173 -5.63 50.50 7.86
CA THR A 173 -6.78 50.56 6.95
C THR A 173 -6.53 51.52 5.79
N LYS A 174 -5.84 52.65 6.01
CA LYS A 174 -5.45 53.58 4.93
C LYS A 174 -4.46 52.97 3.92
N GLN A 175 -3.58 52.07 4.36
CA GLN A 175 -2.59 51.40 3.50
C GLN A 175 -3.06 50.04 2.97
N GLN A 176 -4.23 49.55 3.40
CA GLN A 176 -4.68 48.18 3.13
C GLN A 176 -4.74 47.86 1.63
N VAL A 177 -5.15 48.81 0.79
CA VAL A 177 -5.20 48.63 -0.67
C VAL A 177 -3.80 48.44 -1.24
N LYS A 178 -2.80 49.22 -0.79
CA LYS A 178 -1.41 49.10 -1.26
C LYS A 178 -0.79 47.79 -0.78
N VAL A 179 -1.02 47.43 0.47
CA VAL A 179 -0.54 46.18 1.08
C VAL A 179 -1.13 44.95 0.39
N ARG A 180 -2.43 44.95 0.08
CA ARG A 180 -3.09 43.86 -0.67
C ARG A 180 -2.57 43.75 -2.11
N LYS A 181 -2.35 44.88 -2.79
CA LYS A 181 -1.73 44.89 -4.13
C LYS A 181 -0.33 44.30 -4.10
N ALA A 182 0.51 44.72 -3.15
CA ALA A 182 1.86 44.17 -2.96
C ALA A 182 1.81 42.65 -2.65
N ALA A 183 0.93 42.22 -1.75
CA ALA A 183 0.75 40.80 -1.44
C ALA A 183 0.30 39.97 -2.66
N THR A 184 -0.57 40.53 -3.50
CA THR A 184 -1.03 39.87 -4.73
C THR A 184 0.12 39.73 -5.72
N VAL A 185 0.93 40.78 -5.91
CA VAL A 185 2.12 40.73 -6.78
C VAL A 185 3.13 39.71 -6.26
N MET A 186 3.42 39.69 -4.95
CA MET A 186 4.28 38.67 -4.33
C MET A 186 3.75 37.26 -4.54
N GLY A 187 2.43 37.06 -4.45
CA GLY A 187 1.79 35.78 -4.70
C GLY A 187 1.94 35.30 -6.14
N VAL A 188 1.77 36.20 -7.12
CA VAL A 188 1.99 35.88 -8.54
C VAL A 188 3.45 35.52 -8.80
N ILE A 189 4.40 36.31 -8.27
CA ILE A 189 5.84 36.02 -8.39
C ILE A 189 6.16 34.66 -7.76
N SER A 190 5.65 34.40 -6.56
CA SER A 190 5.85 33.13 -5.87
C SER A 190 5.35 31.94 -6.67
N LEU A 191 4.14 32.04 -7.24
CA LEU A 191 3.54 30.99 -8.06
C LEU A 191 4.38 30.70 -9.30
N VAL A 192 4.81 31.74 -10.02
CA VAL A 192 5.65 31.61 -11.22
C VAL A 192 6.97 30.94 -10.88
N VAL A 193 7.65 31.38 -9.81
CA VAL A 193 8.92 30.80 -9.34
C VAL A 193 8.72 29.33 -8.93
N GLY A 194 7.65 29.02 -8.19
CA GLY A 194 7.34 27.66 -7.73
C GLY A 194 7.03 26.70 -8.88
N LEU A 195 6.24 27.14 -9.87
CA LEU A 195 5.93 26.35 -11.07
C LEU A 195 7.18 26.14 -11.94
N ALA A 196 7.98 27.19 -12.15
CA ALA A 196 9.22 27.09 -12.91
C ALA A 196 10.22 26.13 -12.25
N ALA A 197 10.38 26.22 -10.92
CA ALA A 197 11.23 25.31 -10.16
C ALA A 197 10.72 23.86 -10.24
N THR A 198 9.41 23.64 -10.01
CA THR A 198 8.80 22.31 -10.09
C THR A 198 8.94 21.70 -11.50
N GLY A 199 8.69 22.49 -12.54
CA GLY A 199 8.85 22.09 -13.93
C GLY A 199 10.29 21.73 -14.27
N ALA A 200 11.25 22.57 -13.89
CA ALA A 200 12.68 22.31 -14.08
C ALA A 200 13.13 21.01 -13.39
N MET A 201 12.68 20.78 -12.15
CA MET A 201 12.94 19.54 -11.42
C MET A 201 12.36 18.32 -12.14
N ARG A 202 11.08 18.38 -12.55
CA ARG A 202 10.40 17.31 -13.29
C ARG A 202 11.14 16.96 -14.58
N VAL A 203 11.60 17.97 -15.33
CA VAL A 203 12.36 17.76 -16.57
C VAL A 203 13.72 17.13 -16.29
N GLN A 204 14.45 17.59 -15.27
CA GLN A 204 15.74 17.01 -14.88
C GLN A 204 15.58 15.54 -14.45
N LEU A 205 14.59 15.24 -13.61
CA LEU A 205 14.28 13.87 -13.18
C LEU A 205 13.81 12.99 -14.34
N GLY A 206 13.02 13.52 -15.26
CA GLY A 206 12.61 12.81 -16.48
C GLY A 206 13.78 12.45 -17.38
N LYS A 207 14.71 13.40 -17.60
CA LYS A 207 15.96 13.14 -18.34
C LYS A 207 16.82 12.09 -17.65
N ALA A 208 16.98 12.18 -16.32
CA ALA A 208 17.73 11.20 -15.55
C ALA A 208 17.10 9.80 -15.63
N ALA A 209 15.78 9.68 -15.46
CA ALA A 209 15.07 8.41 -15.57
C ALA A 209 15.23 7.79 -16.96
N SER A 210 15.09 8.59 -18.02
CA SER A 210 15.32 8.14 -19.40
C SER A 210 16.76 7.66 -19.60
N ALA A 211 17.75 8.42 -19.14
CA ALA A 211 19.16 8.07 -19.29
C ALA A 211 19.52 6.77 -18.53
N ILE A 212 18.97 6.57 -17.32
CA ILE A 212 19.16 5.33 -16.56
C ILE A 212 18.55 4.13 -17.29
N ASN A 213 17.32 4.28 -17.80
CA ASN A 213 16.64 3.21 -18.53
C ASN A 213 17.39 2.85 -19.84
N THR A 214 17.96 3.84 -20.54
CA THR A 214 18.77 3.61 -21.75
C THR A 214 20.12 2.98 -21.44
N ALA A 215 20.75 3.33 -20.31
CA ALA A 215 22.07 2.83 -19.93
C ALA A 215 22.10 1.33 -19.57
N GLY A 216 20.94 0.75 -19.26
CA GLY A 216 20.82 -0.65 -18.83
C GLY A 216 21.32 -0.89 -17.40
N GLY A 217 20.91 -2.01 -16.80
CA GLY A 217 21.33 -2.41 -15.45
C GLY A 217 20.57 -1.74 -14.29
N ALA A 218 19.61 -0.85 -14.58
CA ALA A 218 18.68 -0.29 -13.60
C ALA A 218 17.36 0.10 -14.27
N LYS A 219 16.29 0.19 -13.47
CA LYS A 219 14.97 0.69 -13.88
C LYS A 219 14.64 1.94 -13.09
N ALA A 220 14.34 3.03 -13.78
CA ALA A 220 14.00 4.31 -13.17
C ALA A 220 12.59 4.76 -13.55
N SER A 221 11.85 5.29 -12.57
CA SER A 221 10.51 5.85 -12.76
C SER A 221 10.34 7.19 -12.04
N VAL A 222 9.68 8.14 -12.71
CA VAL A 222 9.37 9.46 -12.12
C VAL A 222 8.05 9.35 -11.36
N GLY A 223 8.08 9.55 -10.05
CA GLY A 223 6.91 9.48 -9.18
C GLY A 223 5.91 10.60 -9.44
N SER A 224 4.65 10.38 -9.05
CA SER A 224 3.57 11.38 -9.11
C SER A 224 3.68 12.46 -8.01
N GLY A 225 4.63 12.34 -7.08
CA GLY A 225 4.77 13.22 -5.90
C GLY A 225 3.91 12.80 -4.70
N PHE A 226 3.01 11.83 -4.85
CA PHE A 226 2.29 11.18 -3.76
C PHE A 226 2.05 9.71 -4.10
N LEU A 227 2.56 8.78 -3.29
CA LEU A 227 2.25 7.36 -3.44
C LEU A 227 0.78 7.12 -3.02
N ARG A 228 -0.15 7.13 -3.98
CA ARG A 228 -1.56 6.78 -3.75
C ARG A 228 -1.74 5.29 -4.03
N GLN A 229 -1.97 4.47 -3.00
CA GLN A 229 -2.37 3.06 -3.17
C GLN A 229 -3.54 2.67 -2.23
N PRO A 230 -4.59 1.97 -2.75
CA PRO A 230 -5.72 1.43 -1.98
C PRO A 230 -5.37 0.12 -1.25
N ARG A 231 -6.04 -0.17 -0.09
CA ARG A 231 -5.63 -0.99 1.09
C ARG A 231 -6.01 -2.50 1.10
N PHE A 232 -5.12 -3.37 1.62
CA PHE A 232 -5.27 -4.81 1.94
C PHE A 232 -4.41 -5.15 3.20
N ASN A 233 -4.74 -6.19 3.98
CA ASN A 233 -4.02 -6.55 5.23
C ASN A 233 -3.54 -8.01 5.22
N PHE A 234 -2.26 -8.27 5.54
CA PHE A 234 -1.76 -9.60 5.97
C PHE A 234 -0.97 -9.48 7.28
N PHE A 235 -0.80 -10.59 8.01
CA PHE A 235 -0.11 -10.65 9.31
C PHE A 235 1.11 -11.57 9.25
N LEU A 236 2.30 -11.03 9.55
CA LEU A 236 3.54 -11.77 9.79
C LEU A 236 3.74 -11.91 11.30
N LEU A 237 3.97 -13.12 11.78
CA LEU A 237 4.27 -13.40 13.18
C LEU A 237 5.75 -13.75 13.31
N LEU A 238 6.55 -12.76 13.75
CA LEU A 238 7.98 -12.87 13.97
C LEU A 238 8.22 -12.96 15.48
N SER A 239 8.40 -14.16 16.02
CA SER A 239 8.82 -14.44 17.41
C SER A 239 8.39 -13.39 18.45
N LEU A 240 7.21 -13.59 19.07
CA LEU A 240 6.57 -12.70 20.06
C LEU A 240 6.20 -11.28 19.57
N THR A 241 6.58 -10.88 18.35
CA THR A 241 6.14 -9.63 17.70
C THR A 241 5.26 -9.92 16.49
N ALA A 242 4.08 -9.30 16.44
CA ALA A 242 3.19 -9.37 15.28
C ALA A 242 3.44 -8.14 14.40
N SER A 243 3.92 -8.35 13.18
CA SER A 243 4.08 -7.30 12.17
C SER A 243 3.00 -7.45 11.10
N VAL A 244 2.19 -6.41 10.91
CA VAL A 244 1.13 -6.44 9.89
C VAL A 244 1.72 -5.99 8.55
N CYS A 245 2.07 -6.94 7.69
CA CYS A 245 2.55 -6.64 6.35
C CYS A 245 1.37 -6.56 5.38
N ARG A 246 1.16 -5.38 4.80
CA ARG A 246 0.05 -5.12 3.90
C ARG A 246 0.52 -5.22 2.45
N VAL A 247 0.15 -6.30 1.76
CA VAL A 247 0.42 -6.48 0.32
C VAL A 247 -0.91 -6.39 -0.42
N MET A 248 -0.94 -5.68 -1.54
CA MET A 248 -2.19 -5.25 -2.18
C MET A 248 -2.37 -5.95 -3.51
N GLY A 249 -3.49 -6.68 -3.70
CA GLY A 249 -4.09 -6.82 -5.04
C GLY A 249 -4.27 -8.23 -5.62
N ARG A 250 -4.36 -8.26 -6.95
CA ARG A 250 -5.02 -9.28 -7.76
C ARG A 250 -4.04 -10.30 -8.35
N GLY A 251 -4.54 -11.50 -8.63
CA GLY A 251 -3.86 -12.49 -9.46
C GLY A 251 -2.61 -13.08 -8.80
N LEU A 252 -2.80 -13.80 -7.69
CA LEU A 252 -1.71 -14.43 -6.92
C LEU A 252 -0.81 -15.34 -7.77
N SER A 253 -1.34 -15.90 -8.85
CA SER A 253 -0.65 -16.83 -9.76
C SER A 253 -0.42 -16.29 -11.17
N ASN A 254 -0.86 -15.07 -11.49
CA ASN A 254 -0.76 -14.54 -12.86
C ASN A 254 0.55 -13.71 -13.02
N PRO A 255 1.55 -14.19 -13.78
CA PRO A 255 2.79 -13.45 -14.02
C PRO A 255 2.58 -12.18 -14.86
N HIS A 256 1.43 -12.02 -15.51
CA HIS A 256 1.03 -10.82 -16.23
C HIS A 256 0.14 -9.89 -15.38
N SER A 257 -0.11 -10.21 -14.11
CA SER A 257 -0.86 -9.31 -13.22
C SER A 257 -0.11 -7.99 -13.08
N THR A 258 -0.73 -6.87 -13.44
CA THR A 258 -0.13 -5.53 -13.32
C THR A 258 0.35 -5.22 -11.89
N LEU A 259 -0.26 -5.86 -10.88
CA LEU A 259 0.04 -5.62 -9.46
C LEU A 259 1.08 -6.57 -8.88
N GLN A 260 1.42 -7.68 -9.57
CA GLN A 260 2.48 -8.64 -9.16
C GLN A 260 2.42 -9.09 -7.68
N VAL A 261 1.22 -9.29 -7.15
CA VAL A 261 0.99 -9.46 -5.70
C VAL A 261 1.56 -10.76 -5.16
N GLY A 262 1.45 -11.84 -5.95
CA GLY A 262 2.05 -13.12 -5.60
C GLY A 262 3.56 -12.99 -5.46
N ALA A 263 4.23 -12.34 -6.42
CA ALA A 263 5.67 -12.11 -6.37
C ALA A 263 6.08 -11.29 -5.15
N GLN A 264 5.41 -10.15 -4.92
CA GLN A 264 5.70 -9.29 -3.76
C GLN A 264 5.52 -10.02 -2.42
N LEU A 265 4.50 -10.87 -2.28
CA LEU A 265 4.29 -11.67 -1.07
C LEU A 265 5.45 -12.67 -0.88
N LEU A 266 5.85 -13.37 -1.93
CA LEU A 266 6.95 -14.33 -1.87
C LEU A 266 8.27 -13.65 -1.50
N ASP A 267 8.57 -12.51 -2.12
CA ASP A 267 9.78 -11.73 -1.82
C ASP A 267 9.80 -11.29 -0.35
N ARG A 268 8.66 -10.85 0.18
CA ARG A 268 8.52 -10.44 1.59
C ARG A 268 8.71 -11.62 2.55
N LEU A 269 8.15 -12.79 2.23
CA LEU A 269 8.29 -13.99 3.06
C LEU A 269 9.72 -14.51 3.04
N GLU A 270 10.35 -14.54 1.87
CA GLU A 270 11.74 -14.97 1.70
C GLU A 270 12.73 -14.03 2.40
N TYR A 271 12.43 -12.73 2.38
CA TYR A 271 13.19 -11.74 3.11
C TYR A 271 13.01 -11.86 4.63
N ALA A 272 11.77 -11.78 5.12
CA ALA A 272 11.50 -11.69 6.55
C ALA A 272 11.74 -13.02 7.28
N ARG A 273 11.69 -14.15 6.54
CA ARG A 273 11.83 -15.53 7.05
C ARG A 273 11.07 -15.78 8.36
N PRO A 274 9.78 -15.41 8.41
CA PRO A 274 9.00 -15.58 9.62
C PRO A 274 8.85 -17.05 9.99
N GLN A 275 8.96 -17.37 11.28
CA GLN A 275 8.65 -18.73 11.75
C GLN A 275 7.17 -19.07 11.57
N SER A 276 6.28 -18.07 11.63
CA SER A 276 4.83 -18.25 11.49
C SER A 276 4.18 -17.15 10.67
N VAL A 277 3.27 -17.52 9.78
CA VAL A 277 2.58 -16.59 8.86
C VAL A 277 1.08 -16.82 8.92
N LEU A 278 0.27 -15.75 8.98
CA LEU A 278 -1.17 -15.85 8.74
C LEU A 278 -1.52 -15.23 7.39
N LEU A 279 -2.04 -16.05 6.49
CA LEU A 279 -2.54 -15.63 5.19
C LEU A 279 -4.07 -15.47 5.23
N MET A 280 -4.55 -14.27 4.91
CA MET A 280 -5.97 -13.92 4.81
C MET A 280 -6.28 -13.38 3.41
N PHE A 281 -7.22 -13.98 2.70
CA PHE A 281 -7.47 -13.67 1.29
C PHE A 281 -8.78 -12.91 1.09
N GLY A 282 -8.79 -11.59 1.36
CA GLY A 282 -10.00 -10.78 1.24
C GLY A 282 -10.66 -10.77 -0.15
N THR A 283 -9.90 -11.00 -1.22
CA THR A 283 -10.46 -11.15 -2.58
C THR A 283 -11.27 -12.43 -2.75
N VAL A 284 -10.92 -13.48 -2.01
CA VAL A 284 -11.68 -14.74 -1.98
C VAL A 284 -13.01 -14.49 -1.25
N ASP A 285 -12.98 -13.77 -0.12
CA ASP A 285 -14.21 -13.36 0.59
C ASP A 285 -15.15 -12.63 -0.38
N LEU A 286 -14.61 -11.69 -1.16
CA LEU A 286 -15.37 -10.95 -2.16
C LEU A 286 -15.97 -11.84 -3.25
N THR A 287 -15.17 -12.75 -3.79
CA THR A 287 -15.58 -13.61 -4.91
C THR A 287 -16.62 -14.63 -4.48
N LEU A 288 -16.52 -15.17 -3.27
CA LEU A 288 -17.47 -16.18 -2.78
C LEU A 288 -18.74 -15.55 -2.20
N ASN A 289 -18.62 -14.48 -1.42
CA ASN A 289 -19.78 -13.85 -0.78
C ASN A 289 -20.55 -12.92 -1.70
N TYR A 290 -19.95 -12.37 -2.76
CA TYR A 290 -20.63 -11.38 -3.59
C TYR A 290 -20.56 -11.68 -5.09
N ILE A 291 -19.93 -12.81 -5.47
CA ILE A 291 -19.79 -13.32 -6.84
C ILE A 291 -19.32 -12.22 -7.81
N TRP A 292 -18.43 -11.35 -7.32
CA TRP A 292 -17.74 -10.36 -8.13
C TRP A 292 -16.47 -11.00 -8.68
N ARG A 293 -16.61 -11.78 -9.75
CA ARG A 293 -15.41 -12.26 -10.43
C ARG A 293 -14.91 -11.17 -11.38
N VAL A 294 -13.65 -10.79 -11.22
CA VAL A 294 -12.88 -10.04 -12.23
C VAL A 294 -11.91 -11.04 -12.82
N THR A 295 -12.27 -11.70 -13.91
CA THR A 295 -11.31 -12.53 -14.65
C THR A 295 -10.72 -11.67 -15.75
N PRO A 296 -9.40 -11.70 -15.93
CA PRO A 296 -8.80 -11.15 -17.14
C PRO A 296 -9.33 -11.92 -18.35
N SER A 297 -9.70 -11.21 -19.41
CA SER A 297 -9.81 -11.83 -20.73
C SER A 297 -8.46 -12.44 -21.10
N ALA A 298 -8.50 -13.71 -21.48
CA ALA A 298 -7.64 -14.17 -22.55
C ALA A 298 -8.40 -13.84 -23.84
N VAL A 299 -8.18 -12.65 -24.39
CA VAL A 299 -8.54 -12.34 -25.78
C VAL A 299 -7.25 -11.90 -26.43
N GLU A 300 -6.75 -12.81 -27.27
CA GLU A 300 -5.78 -12.52 -28.29
C GLU A 300 -6.33 -11.42 -29.23
N SER A 301 -5.44 -10.49 -29.57
CA SER A 301 -5.41 -9.76 -30.84
C SER A 301 -6.50 -8.75 -31.19
N ASP A 302 -6.86 -7.80 -30.31
CA ASP A 302 -7.29 -6.49 -30.84
C ASP A 302 -6.88 -5.32 -29.94
N GLU A 303 -6.23 -4.33 -30.54
CA GLU A 303 -5.42 -3.27 -29.91
C GLU A 303 -6.25 -2.12 -29.29
N THR A 304 -7.57 -2.28 -29.18
CA THR A 304 -8.43 -1.29 -28.52
C THR A 304 -8.56 -1.60 -27.03
N LEU A 305 -7.60 -1.04 -26.27
CA LEU A 305 -7.42 -1.02 -24.81
C LEU A 305 -8.59 -0.36 -24.05
N THR A 306 -9.81 -0.84 -24.27
CA THR A 306 -10.95 -0.58 -23.40
C THR A 306 -10.90 -1.60 -22.26
N PHE A 307 -10.53 -1.11 -21.08
CA PHE A 307 -10.38 -1.87 -19.83
C PHE A 307 -11.49 -2.92 -19.64
N ASP A 308 -11.09 -4.19 -19.68
CA ASP A 308 -11.96 -5.36 -19.59
C ASP A 308 -12.39 -5.67 -18.14
N PHE A 309 -12.93 -4.65 -17.47
CA PHE A 309 -13.54 -4.75 -16.15
C PHE A 309 -15.01 -5.19 -16.22
N ALA A 310 -15.64 -5.02 -17.39
CA ALA A 310 -17.08 -5.04 -17.55
C ALA A 310 -17.68 -6.41 -17.90
N ARG A 311 -16.89 -7.41 -18.31
CA ARG A 311 -17.47 -8.63 -18.91
C ARG A 311 -17.93 -9.69 -17.91
N GLN A 312 -17.49 -9.66 -16.65
CA GLN A 312 -17.81 -10.74 -15.70
C GLN A 312 -18.81 -10.39 -14.61
N LEU A 313 -18.94 -9.11 -14.30
CA LEU A 313 -20.12 -8.62 -13.63
C LEU A 313 -21.37 -8.69 -14.55
N LYS A 314 -21.17 -8.86 -15.88
CA LYS A 314 -22.20 -9.13 -16.89
C LYS A 314 -22.71 -10.58 -16.94
N ALA A 315 -22.04 -11.54 -16.29
CA ALA A 315 -22.52 -12.91 -16.22
C ALA A 315 -23.56 -13.06 -15.09
N ARG A 316 -24.62 -12.25 -15.14
CA ARG A 316 -25.91 -12.61 -14.51
C ARG A 316 -26.73 -13.51 -15.44
N GLY A 317 -26.36 -13.61 -16.73
CA GLY A 317 -27.02 -14.50 -17.69
C GLY A 317 -26.59 -15.97 -17.61
N VAL A 318 -27.12 -16.78 -18.54
CA VAL A 318 -26.94 -18.25 -18.63
C VAL A 318 -25.46 -18.70 -18.65
N ALA A 319 -24.55 -17.86 -19.16
CA ALA A 319 -23.12 -18.15 -19.23
C ALA A 319 -22.37 -18.06 -17.88
N ALA A 320 -23.06 -17.68 -16.80
CA ALA A 320 -22.48 -17.59 -15.47
C ALA A 320 -22.20 -18.96 -14.88
N ALA A 321 -21.02 -19.12 -14.28
CA ALA A 321 -20.71 -20.32 -13.50
C ALA A 321 -21.67 -20.41 -12.29
N GLY A 322 -22.23 -21.60 -12.06
CA GLY A 322 -23.08 -21.83 -10.89
C GLY A 322 -22.31 -21.69 -9.56
N PRO A 323 -23.00 -21.64 -8.42
CA PRO A 323 -22.38 -21.52 -7.08
C PRO A 323 -21.29 -22.58 -6.84
N ASP A 324 -21.57 -23.83 -7.18
CA ASP A 324 -20.66 -24.97 -6.98
C ASP A 324 -19.43 -24.93 -7.86
N GLU A 325 -19.61 -24.53 -9.12
CA GLU A 325 -18.51 -24.36 -10.05
C GLU A 325 -17.63 -23.18 -9.63
N THR A 326 -18.25 -22.09 -9.15
CA THR A 326 -17.56 -20.94 -8.59
C THR A 326 -16.69 -21.34 -7.40
N VAL A 327 -17.23 -22.08 -6.42
CA VAL A 327 -16.47 -22.59 -5.29
C VAL A 327 -15.29 -23.44 -5.73
N ARG A 328 -15.52 -24.41 -6.64
CA ARG A 328 -14.46 -25.29 -7.15
C ARG A 328 -13.36 -24.51 -7.85
N LYS A 329 -13.71 -23.55 -8.69
CA LYS A 329 -12.74 -22.76 -9.46
C LYS A 329 -11.92 -21.84 -8.56
N VAL A 330 -12.56 -21.14 -7.63
CA VAL A 330 -11.86 -20.28 -6.65
C VAL A 330 -10.93 -21.10 -5.76
N LEU A 331 -11.38 -22.28 -5.31
CA LEU A 331 -10.53 -23.21 -4.56
C LEU A 331 -9.35 -23.69 -5.39
N ALA A 332 -9.56 -24.11 -6.64
CA ALA A 332 -8.49 -24.60 -7.51
C ALA A 332 -7.41 -23.53 -7.73
N ASP A 333 -7.82 -22.30 -8.02
CA ASP A 333 -6.91 -21.15 -8.21
C ASP A 333 -6.07 -20.91 -6.93
N HIS A 334 -6.71 -20.94 -5.77
CA HIS A 334 -6.04 -20.68 -4.49
C HIS A 334 -5.16 -21.85 -4.01
N ALA A 335 -5.67 -23.08 -4.08
CA ALA A 335 -4.93 -24.29 -3.76
C ALA A 335 -3.71 -24.43 -4.67
N SER A 336 -3.81 -24.08 -5.95
CA SER A 336 -2.68 -24.05 -6.87
C SER A 336 -1.61 -23.05 -6.43
N PHE A 337 -1.99 -21.82 -6.04
CA PHE A 337 -1.04 -20.85 -5.51
C PHE A 337 -0.34 -21.35 -4.23
N LEU A 338 -1.12 -21.91 -3.29
CA LEU A 338 -0.56 -22.45 -2.05
C LEU A 338 0.41 -23.60 -2.36
N ALA A 339 0.01 -24.57 -3.19
CA ALA A 339 0.81 -25.74 -3.51
C ALA A 339 2.10 -25.41 -4.28
N HIS A 340 2.03 -24.52 -5.27
CA HIS A 340 3.16 -24.26 -6.16
C HIS A 340 4.09 -23.14 -5.67
N LYS A 341 3.61 -22.24 -4.79
CA LYS A 341 4.39 -21.07 -4.35
C LYS A 341 4.65 -21.07 -2.85
N ILE A 342 3.61 -21.25 -2.03
CA ILE A 342 3.73 -21.10 -0.57
C ILE A 342 4.32 -22.35 0.07
N VAL A 343 3.83 -23.55 -0.25
CA VAL A 343 4.29 -24.81 0.35
C VAL A 343 5.80 -25.03 0.12
N PRO A 344 6.35 -24.88 -1.10
CA PRO A 344 7.79 -25.05 -1.32
C PRO A 344 8.62 -24.02 -0.56
N LEU A 345 8.16 -22.77 -0.51
CA LEU A 345 8.83 -21.70 0.23
C LEU A 345 8.82 -21.98 1.74
N ALA A 346 7.67 -22.38 2.29
CA ALA A 346 7.51 -22.71 3.70
C ALA A 346 8.35 -23.92 4.11
N ALA A 347 8.39 -24.97 3.28
CA ALA A 347 9.25 -26.13 3.51
C ALA A 347 10.73 -25.74 3.51
N ARG A 348 11.18 -24.96 2.50
CA ARG A 348 12.57 -24.49 2.39
C ARG A 348 13.01 -23.64 3.59
N LEU A 349 12.11 -22.83 4.12
CA LEU A 349 12.40 -21.88 5.20
C LEU A 349 12.00 -22.38 6.60
N GLY A 350 11.46 -23.60 6.71
CA GLY A 350 10.96 -24.13 8.00
C GLY A 350 9.82 -23.31 8.60
N MET A 351 8.97 -22.69 7.77
CA MET A 351 7.88 -21.82 8.22
C MET A 351 6.58 -22.60 8.44
N ARG A 352 5.83 -22.23 9.48
CA ARG A 352 4.43 -22.64 9.65
C ARG A 352 3.50 -21.59 9.06
N VAL A 353 2.63 -21.99 8.14
CA VAL A 353 1.68 -21.09 7.47
C VAL A 353 0.26 -21.41 7.91
N TYR A 354 -0.36 -20.47 8.60
CA TYR A 354 -1.76 -20.45 8.95
C TYR A 354 -2.57 -19.85 7.80
N VAL A 355 -3.57 -20.56 7.32
CA VAL A 355 -4.46 -20.13 6.23
C VAL A 355 -5.84 -19.89 6.81
N ALA A 356 -6.25 -18.62 6.81
CA ALA A 356 -7.57 -18.24 7.28
C ALA A 356 -8.68 -18.75 6.33
N GLY A 357 -9.75 -19.27 6.92
CA GLY A 357 -11.00 -19.50 6.21
C GLY A 357 -11.66 -18.20 5.75
N VAL A 358 -12.54 -18.34 4.77
CA VAL A 358 -13.37 -17.25 4.26
C VAL A 358 -14.44 -16.90 5.29
N SER A 359 -14.64 -15.60 5.48
CA SER A 359 -15.65 -15.11 6.43
C SER A 359 -17.07 -15.37 5.92
N PRO A 360 -18.04 -15.64 6.81
CA PRO A 360 -19.45 -15.78 6.44
C PRO A 360 -19.99 -14.49 5.79
N PRO A 361 -21.08 -14.58 5.00
CA PRO A 361 -21.69 -13.40 4.41
C PRO A 361 -22.22 -12.47 5.51
N VAL A 362 -21.87 -11.18 5.40
CA VAL A 362 -22.32 -10.13 6.34
C VAL A 362 -23.41 -9.22 5.76
N ILE A 363 -23.57 -9.21 4.43
CA ILE A 363 -24.55 -8.38 3.74
C ILE A 363 -25.86 -9.15 3.59
N GLU A 364 -26.94 -8.57 4.09
CA GLU A 364 -28.30 -9.06 3.86
C GLU A 364 -28.73 -8.90 2.40
N ASP A 365 -29.59 -9.79 1.91
CA ASP A 365 -30.00 -9.83 0.49
C ASP A 365 -30.56 -8.49 0.00
N ARG A 366 -31.35 -7.82 0.84
CA ARG A 366 -31.92 -6.48 0.54
C ARG A 366 -30.88 -5.38 0.32
N PHE A 367 -29.64 -5.57 0.79
CA PHE A 367 -28.55 -4.60 0.64
C PHE A 367 -27.50 -5.04 -0.38
N LEU A 368 -27.63 -6.24 -0.95
CA LEU A 368 -26.62 -6.83 -1.83
C LEU A 368 -26.40 -6.00 -3.10
N GLU A 369 -27.48 -5.46 -3.68
CA GLU A 369 -27.42 -4.61 -4.86
C GLU A 369 -26.77 -3.24 -4.58
N ALA A 370 -27.22 -2.55 -3.52
CA ALA A 370 -26.62 -1.29 -3.09
C ALA A 370 -25.13 -1.46 -2.76
N THR A 371 -24.77 -2.60 -2.17
CA THR A 371 -23.38 -2.96 -1.89
C THR A 371 -22.59 -3.12 -3.17
N ALA A 372 -23.11 -3.83 -4.18
CA ALA A 372 -22.46 -3.95 -5.47
C ALA A 372 -22.22 -2.57 -6.11
N ASN A 373 -23.25 -1.74 -6.20
CA ASN A 373 -23.17 -0.40 -6.79
C ASN A 373 -22.10 0.47 -6.11
N LYS A 374 -22.06 0.48 -4.78
CA LYS A 374 -21.04 1.20 -3.99
C LYS A 374 -19.60 0.83 -4.34
N TYR A 375 -19.33 -0.42 -4.71
CA TYR A 375 -17.97 -0.86 -5.09
C TYR A 375 -17.67 -0.63 -6.57
N LEU A 376 -18.69 -0.65 -7.43
CA LEU A 376 -18.58 -0.34 -8.87
C LEU A 376 -18.35 1.14 -9.12
N GLU A 377 -19.11 2.02 -8.46
CA GLU A 377 -18.99 3.47 -8.56
C GLU A 377 -17.59 3.94 -8.18
N LYS A 378 -17.00 3.36 -7.12
CA LYS A 378 -15.62 3.64 -6.70
C LYS A 378 -14.57 3.31 -7.77
N GLN A 379 -14.91 2.43 -8.71
CA GLN A 379 -14.04 2.03 -9.81
C GLN A 379 -14.44 2.69 -11.13
N GLY A 380 -15.44 3.59 -11.13
CA GLY A 380 -15.94 4.23 -12.34
C GLY A 380 -16.63 3.25 -13.30
N ILE A 381 -17.15 2.12 -12.78
CA ILE A 381 -17.81 1.10 -13.58
C ILE A 381 -19.32 1.36 -13.54
N SER A 382 -19.99 1.31 -14.69
CA SER A 382 -21.43 1.45 -14.79
C SER A 382 -22.18 0.41 -13.93
N PRO A 383 -23.38 0.74 -13.41
CA PRO A 383 -24.21 -0.20 -12.67
C PRO A 383 -24.49 -1.48 -13.47
N LEU A 384 -24.69 -2.59 -12.77
CA LEU A 384 -24.98 -3.89 -13.37
C LEU A 384 -26.49 -4.09 -13.57
N PRO A 385 -26.90 -5.01 -14.48
CA PRO A 385 -28.29 -5.46 -14.54
C PRO A 385 -28.74 -5.96 -13.18
N ALA A 386 -30.01 -5.77 -12.77
CA ALA A 386 -30.49 -6.06 -11.42
C ALA A 386 -30.25 -7.52 -10.96
N LEU A 387 -30.15 -7.75 -9.63
CA LEU A 387 -29.85 -9.10 -9.09
C LEU A 387 -30.98 -10.09 -9.38
N SER A 388 -32.20 -9.58 -9.54
CA SER A 388 -33.37 -10.33 -10.00
C SER A 388 -33.18 -10.95 -11.40
N HIS A 389 -32.24 -10.45 -12.21
CA HIS A 389 -31.92 -11.01 -13.53
C HIS A 389 -30.80 -12.05 -13.49
N ALA A 390 -30.34 -12.44 -12.31
CA ALA A 390 -29.33 -13.47 -12.18
C ALA A 390 -29.91 -14.87 -12.45
N HIS A 391 -29.20 -15.63 -13.27
CA HIS A 391 -29.56 -16.99 -13.66
C HIS A 391 -29.39 -17.99 -12.50
N HIS A 392 -28.51 -17.69 -11.55
CA HIS A 392 -28.26 -18.53 -10.37
C HIS A 392 -28.69 -17.80 -9.10
N PRO A 393 -29.12 -18.53 -8.05
CA PRO A 393 -29.45 -17.92 -6.78
C PRO A 393 -28.22 -17.25 -6.16
N HIS A 394 -28.42 -16.06 -5.61
CA HIS A 394 -27.41 -15.27 -4.88
C HIS A 394 -27.88 -14.85 -3.49
N ASP A 395 -28.95 -15.49 -3.00
CA ASP A 395 -29.48 -15.26 -1.66
C ASP A 395 -28.46 -15.63 -0.57
N PHE A 396 -28.77 -15.20 0.65
CA PHE A 396 -27.89 -15.38 1.80
C PHE A 396 -27.57 -16.86 2.04
N ALA A 397 -28.55 -17.75 1.92
CA ALA A 397 -28.38 -19.18 2.16
C ALA A 397 -27.40 -19.80 1.15
N THR A 398 -27.52 -19.43 -0.12
CA THR A 398 -26.63 -19.87 -1.19
C THR A 398 -25.19 -19.42 -0.91
N ARG A 399 -25.00 -18.15 -0.57
CA ARG A 399 -23.69 -17.59 -0.23
C ARG A 399 -23.07 -18.25 1.02
N ALA A 400 -23.86 -18.47 2.06
CA ALA A 400 -23.43 -19.15 3.27
C ALA A 400 -22.99 -20.60 2.99
N ASN A 401 -23.74 -21.31 2.13
CA ASN A 401 -23.39 -22.66 1.69
C ASN A 401 -22.10 -22.69 0.86
N MET A 402 -21.90 -21.71 -0.04
CA MET A 402 -20.65 -21.58 -0.80
C MET A 402 -19.45 -21.41 0.13
N VAL A 403 -19.54 -20.51 1.12
CA VAL A 403 -18.46 -20.30 2.11
C VAL A 403 -18.19 -21.57 2.91
N LYS A 404 -19.23 -22.23 3.43
CA LYS A 404 -19.10 -23.49 4.18
C LYS A 404 -18.39 -24.57 3.36
N ARG A 405 -18.81 -24.75 2.10
CA ARG A 405 -18.22 -25.73 1.18
C ARG A 405 -16.77 -25.39 0.87
N TYR A 406 -16.49 -24.15 0.51
CA TYR A 406 -15.14 -23.69 0.23
C TYR A 406 -14.21 -23.92 1.43
N ASN A 407 -14.63 -23.51 2.64
CA ASN A 407 -13.83 -23.68 3.86
C ASN A 407 -13.58 -25.14 4.21
N THR A 408 -14.56 -26.02 3.99
CA THR A 408 -14.39 -27.47 4.19
C THR A 408 -13.32 -28.04 3.26
N LEU A 409 -13.35 -27.63 1.99
CA LEU A 409 -12.39 -28.08 1.00
C LEU A 409 -10.98 -27.48 1.24
N LEU A 410 -10.91 -26.22 1.65
CA LEU A 410 -9.65 -25.56 2.00
C LEU A 410 -9.01 -26.20 3.25
N ALA A 411 -9.81 -26.52 4.28
CA ALA A 411 -9.34 -27.26 5.45
C ALA A 411 -8.76 -28.62 5.06
N SER A 412 -9.48 -29.35 4.20
CA SER A 412 -9.03 -30.65 3.67
C SER A 412 -7.75 -30.52 2.84
N PHE A 413 -7.56 -29.41 2.11
CA PHE A 413 -6.32 -29.12 1.40
C PHE A 413 -5.16 -28.86 2.37
N CYS A 414 -5.34 -27.98 3.36
CA CYS A 414 -4.31 -27.68 4.34
C CYS A 414 -3.87 -28.91 5.14
N ALA A 415 -4.78 -29.82 5.47
CA ALA A 415 -4.48 -31.05 6.19
C ALA A 415 -3.53 -32.02 5.43
N ARG A 416 -3.35 -31.83 4.12
CA ARG A 416 -2.43 -32.65 3.31
C ARG A 416 -0.99 -32.10 3.27
N HIS A 417 -0.73 -30.97 3.92
CA HIS A 417 0.58 -30.31 3.90
C HIS A 417 1.04 -29.96 5.31
N ASP A 418 2.14 -30.56 5.75
CA ASP A 418 2.66 -30.39 7.11
C ASP A 418 3.04 -28.95 7.46
N CYS A 419 3.37 -28.11 6.49
CA CYS A 419 3.68 -26.70 6.75
C CYS A 419 2.43 -25.81 6.84
N LEU A 420 1.24 -26.32 6.53
CA LEU A 420 0.00 -25.54 6.53
C LEU A 420 -0.86 -25.82 7.78
N SER A 421 -1.68 -24.85 8.15
CA SER A 421 -2.70 -24.99 9.18
C SER A 421 -3.91 -24.17 8.84
N TYR A 422 -5.06 -24.84 8.71
CA TYR A 422 -6.32 -24.14 8.51
C TYR A 422 -6.78 -23.48 9.81
N VAL A 423 -7.21 -22.22 9.72
CA VAL A 423 -7.71 -21.43 10.86
C VAL A 423 -9.11 -20.92 10.54
N ASP A 424 -10.08 -21.30 11.36
CA ASP A 424 -11.48 -20.90 11.24
C ASP A 424 -11.98 -20.23 12.51
N ILE A 425 -12.48 -19.01 12.37
CA ILE A 425 -13.16 -18.28 13.45
C ILE A 425 -14.69 -18.23 13.24
N ASN A 426 -15.21 -18.78 12.14
CA ASN A 426 -16.61 -18.60 11.76
C ASN A 426 -17.59 -19.15 12.81
N ARG A 427 -17.22 -20.24 13.49
CA ARG A 427 -18.03 -20.81 14.58
C ARG A 427 -18.27 -19.81 15.73
N ASP A 428 -17.34 -18.89 15.94
CA ASP A 428 -17.41 -17.88 17.00
C ASP A 428 -18.20 -16.63 16.55
N LEU A 429 -18.27 -16.40 15.23
CA LEU A 429 -18.92 -15.25 14.59
C LEU A 429 -20.43 -15.43 14.35
N VAL A 430 -20.89 -16.65 14.13
CA VAL A 430 -22.27 -16.94 13.72
C VAL A 430 -23.18 -17.26 14.90
N ASP A 431 -24.47 -16.95 14.77
CA ASP A 431 -25.50 -17.41 15.70
C ASP A 431 -25.73 -18.92 15.50
N PRO A 432 -25.49 -19.76 16.52
CA PRO A 432 -25.71 -21.20 16.40
C PRO A 432 -27.19 -21.59 16.33
N THR A 433 -28.10 -20.70 16.74
CA THR A 433 -29.56 -20.93 16.71
C THR A 433 -30.16 -20.61 15.35
N ASP A 434 -29.45 -19.80 14.54
CA ASP A 434 -29.88 -19.48 13.19
C ASP A 434 -29.53 -20.63 12.22
N PRO A 435 -30.51 -21.25 11.54
CA PRO A 435 -30.25 -22.33 10.59
C PRO A 435 -29.36 -21.89 9.41
N SER A 436 -29.40 -20.62 9.03
CA SER A 436 -28.57 -20.00 8.01
C SER A 436 -27.21 -19.55 8.56
N ARG A 437 -26.97 -19.67 9.88
CA ARG A 437 -25.75 -19.27 10.58
C ARG A 437 -25.36 -17.82 10.28
N ARG A 438 -26.31 -16.90 10.44
CA ARG A 438 -26.04 -15.47 10.28
C ARG A 438 -24.99 -15.00 11.27
N VAL A 439 -24.20 -14.03 10.84
CA VAL A 439 -23.22 -13.37 11.72
C VAL A 439 -23.96 -12.62 12.83
N LYS A 440 -23.50 -12.79 14.08
CA LYS A 440 -24.09 -12.09 15.22
C LYS A 440 -23.98 -10.58 15.01
N ARG A 441 -25.04 -9.87 15.38
CA ARG A 441 -25.19 -8.43 15.18
C ARG A 441 -23.99 -7.60 15.67
N GLN A 442 -23.35 -8.00 16.76
CA GLN A 442 -22.20 -7.31 17.35
C GLN A 442 -20.94 -7.30 16.48
N TYR A 443 -20.84 -8.18 15.48
CA TYR A 443 -19.71 -8.23 14.55
C TYR A 443 -20.02 -7.54 13.21
N LEU A 444 -21.23 -7.03 13.05
CA LEU A 444 -21.71 -6.36 11.86
C LEU A 444 -21.55 -4.84 11.98
N ASP A 445 -21.40 -4.20 10.83
CA ASP A 445 -21.42 -2.76 10.75
C ASP A 445 -22.86 -2.23 10.70
N LEU A 446 -23.35 -1.75 11.83
CA LEU A 446 -24.72 -1.27 11.95
C LEU A 446 -24.93 0.12 11.33
N GLU A 447 -23.86 0.87 11.09
CA GLU A 447 -23.91 2.23 10.54
C GLU A 447 -23.95 2.23 9.01
N ASP A 448 -23.38 1.20 8.39
CA ASP A 448 -23.31 1.04 6.95
C ASP A 448 -23.61 -0.42 6.60
N PRO A 449 -24.89 -0.77 6.35
CA PRO A 449 -25.30 -2.13 6.05
C PRO A 449 -24.80 -2.62 4.68
N THR A 450 -24.11 -1.76 3.92
CA THR A 450 -23.41 -2.11 2.67
C THR A 450 -21.91 -2.32 2.88
N ASN A 451 -21.44 -2.38 4.14
CA ASN A 451 -20.06 -2.69 4.46
C ASN A 451 -19.85 -4.21 4.49
N ILE A 452 -19.05 -4.70 3.54
CA ILE A 452 -18.76 -6.13 3.38
C ILE A 452 -17.82 -6.71 4.45
N HIS A 453 -17.28 -5.86 5.33
CA HIS A 453 -16.27 -6.24 6.30
C HIS A 453 -16.90 -6.43 7.68
N LEU A 454 -16.48 -7.49 8.37
CA LEU A 454 -16.69 -7.64 9.81
C LEU A 454 -16.03 -6.47 10.55
N VAL A 455 -16.58 -6.12 11.69
CA VAL A 455 -15.97 -5.17 12.61
C VAL A 455 -14.71 -5.80 13.21
N TRP A 456 -13.56 -5.45 12.64
CA TRP A 456 -12.29 -6.15 12.87
C TRP A 456 -11.93 -6.30 14.35
N GLU A 457 -12.03 -5.21 15.11
CA GLU A 457 -11.68 -5.12 16.53
C GLU A 457 -12.37 -6.20 17.37
N THR A 458 -13.66 -6.44 17.07
CA THR A 458 -14.49 -7.43 17.79
C THR A 458 -14.10 -8.88 17.48
N THR A 459 -13.35 -9.12 16.41
CA THR A 459 -12.96 -10.47 15.99
C THR A 459 -11.57 -10.88 16.49
N LEU A 460 -10.75 -9.93 16.95
CA LEU A 460 -9.38 -10.17 17.42
C LEU A 460 -9.27 -11.26 18.49
N PRO A 461 -10.13 -11.34 19.51
CA PRO A 461 -10.05 -12.40 20.52
C PRO A 461 -10.22 -13.81 19.94
N PHE A 462 -10.95 -13.97 18.84
CA PHE A 462 -11.10 -15.27 18.18
C PHE A 462 -9.83 -15.65 17.44
N TRP A 463 -9.21 -14.70 16.73
CA TRP A 463 -7.93 -14.94 16.06
C TRP A 463 -6.83 -15.33 17.04
N VAL A 464 -6.66 -14.57 18.12
CA VAL A 464 -5.64 -14.83 19.16
C VAL A 464 -5.80 -16.25 19.72
N ARG A 465 -7.04 -16.67 19.99
CA ARG A 465 -7.35 -17.99 20.53
C ARG A 465 -7.10 -19.12 19.53
N ARG A 466 -7.43 -18.91 18.25
CA ARG A 466 -7.36 -19.94 17.21
C ARG A 466 -5.96 -20.09 16.61
N LEU A 467 -5.06 -19.13 16.82
CA LEU A 467 -3.69 -19.16 16.34
C LEU A 467 -2.77 -19.71 17.43
N PRO A 468 -2.20 -20.93 17.27
CA PRO A 468 -1.34 -21.53 18.28
C PRO A 468 -0.22 -20.60 18.80
N PRO A 469 0.51 -19.84 17.96
CA PRO A 469 1.56 -18.94 18.44
C PRO A 469 1.08 -17.78 19.30
N LEU A 470 -0.23 -17.45 19.22
CA LEU A 470 -0.85 -16.37 19.99
C LEU A 470 -1.73 -16.89 21.14
N SER A 471 -2.01 -18.19 21.19
CA SER A 471 -3.00 -18.78 22.10
C SER A 471 -2.69 -18.50 23.58
N SER A 472 -1.42 -18.39 23.95
CA SER A 472 -0.98 -18.00 25.30
C SER A 472 -1.40 -16.58 25.70
N LEU A 473 -1.62 -15.69 24.73
CA LEU A 473 -2.12 -14.34 24.96
C LEU A 473 -3.65 -14.29 25.10
N SER A 474 -4.36 -15.40 24.90
CA SER A 474 -5.82 -15.42 24.95
C SER A 474 -6.36 -14.97 26.30
N SER A 475 -5.70 -15.30 27.41
CA SER A 475 -6.08 -14.83 28.76
C SER A 475 -5.88 -13.33 28.92
N HIS A 476 -4.80 -12.79 28.34
CA HIS A 476 -4.54 -11.35 28.33
C HIS A 476 -5.60 -10.58 27.54
N PHE A 477 -5.98 -11.08 26.36
CA PHE A 477 -7.06 -10.47 25.56
C PHE A 477 -8.46 -10.65 26.17
N ALA A 478 -8.64 -11.65 27.03
CA ALA A 478 -9.86 -11.83 27.81
C ALA A 478 -9.90 -10.95 29.07
N ALA A 479 -8.79 -10.31 29.45
CA ALA A 479 -8.76 -9.44 30.61
C ALA A 479 -9.67 -8.23 30.37
N GLN A 480 -10.49 -7.88 31.37
CA GLN A 480 -11.48 -6.81 31.29
C GLN A 480 -10.90 -5.48 30.77
N VAL A 481 -9.67 -5.16 31.17
CA VAL A 481 -8.96 -3.94 30.72
C VAL A 481 -8.77 -3.93 29.20
N GLN A 482 -8.37 -5.04 28.60
CA GLN A 482 -8.17 -5.13 27.14
C GLN A 482 -9.51 -5.14 26.39
N VAL A 483 -10.52 -5.82 26.94
CA VAL A 483 -11.88 -5.80 26.39
C VAL A 483 -12.41 -4.37 26.35
N SER A 484 -12.32 -3.62 27.46
CA SER A 484 -12.76 -2.21 27.51
C SER A 484 -11.96 -1.29 26.59
N HIS A 485 -10.68 -1.57 26.35
CA HIS A 485 -9.89 -0.82 25.36
C HIS A 485 -10.38 -1.07 23.93
N LEU A 486 -10.67 -2.33 23.58
CA LEU A 486 -11.25 -2.69 22.27
C LEU A 486 -12.65 -2.09 22.09
N GLU A 487 -13.48 -2.10 23.13
CA GLU A 487 -14.81 -1.47 23.13
C GLU A 487 -14.71 0.03 22.87
N ARG A 488 -13.82 0.75 23.57
CA ARG A 488 -13.60 2.19 23.33
C ARG A 488 -13.10 2.48 21.92
N SER A 489 -12.18 1.65 21.41
CA SER A 489 -11.69 1.77 20.03
C SER A 489 -12.82 1.56 19.02
N LEU A 490 -13.72 0.61 19.28
CA LEU A 490 -14.90 0.37 18.46
C LEU A 490 -15.88 1.55 18.49
N GLU A 491 -16.19 2.08 19.67
CA GLU A 491 -17.07 3.24 19.84
C GLU A 491 -16.54 4.45 19.07
N GLN A 492 -15.23 4.72 19.16
CA GLN A 492 -14.58 5.79 18.40
C GLN A 492 -14.72 5.56 16.89
N TYR A 493 -14.41 4.35 16.40
CA TYR A 493 -14.54 4.01 14.98
C TYR A 493 -15.97 4.22 14.47
N GLN A 494 -16.97 3.77 15.24
CA GLN A 494 -18.39 3.95 14.91
C GLN A 494 -18.79 5.42 14.90
N ALA A 495 -18.35 6.21 15.87
CA ALA A 495 -18.62 7.65 15.93
C ALA A 495 -18.04 8.39 14.71
N GLU A 496 -16.78 8.12 14.35
CA GLU A 496 -16.16 8.68 13.16
C GLU A 496 -16.86 8.22 11.87
N LYS A 497 -17.30 6.96 11.82
CA LYS A 497 -18.01 6.42 10.67
C LYS A 497 -19.39 7.06 10.49
N ARG A 498 -20.15 7.21 11.58
CA ARG A 498 -21.43 7.94 11.59
C ARG A 498 -21.28 9.32 10.98
N GLU A 499 -20.27 10.07 11.40
CA GLU A 499 -20.01 11.40 10.86
C GLU A 499 -19.65 11.38 9.36
N ARG A 500 -18.85 10.39 8.90
CA ARG A 500 -18.54 10.22 7.47
C ARG A 500 -19.79 9.87 6.64
N VAL A 501 -20.66 9.01 7.15
CA VAL A 501 -21.92 8.64 6.48
C VAL A 501 -22.84 9.85 6.41
N ARG A 502 -23.03 10.56 7.53
CA ARG A 502 -23.82 11.80 7.60
C ARG A 502 -23.37 12.84 6.57
N ARG A 503 -22.06 13.06 6.43
CA ARG A 503 -21.50 13.99 5.44
C ARG A 503 -21.77 13.58 4.00
N ARG A 504 -21.80 12.27 3.70
CA ARG A 504 -22.12 11.78 2.34
C ARG A 504 -23.61 11.94 2.03
N SER A 505 -24.48 11.60 2.98
CA SER A 505 -25.92 11.73 2.80
C SER A 505 -26.36 13.18 2.71
N GLY A 506 -25.77 14.09 3.49
CA GLY A 506 -26.06 15.52 3.44
C GLY A 506 -25.65 16.21 2.13
N PHE A 507 -24.70 15.64 1.39
CA PHE A 507 -24.26 16.16 0.09
C PHE A 507 -25.21 15.78 -1.07
N VAL A 508 -26.15 14.87 -0.83
CA VAL A 508 -27.13 14.40 -1.84
C VAL A 508 -28.49 15.09 -1.67
N ALA A 509 -28.73 15.76 -0.53
CA ALA A 509 -30.01 16.37 -0.18
C ALA A 509 -30.08 17.89 -0.42
N GLY A 510 -29.05 18.51 -1.00
CA GLY A 510 -29.02 19.93 -1.38
C GLY A 510 -28.37 20.09 -2.74
#